data_AF-A0A8S4G102-F1
#
_entry.id   AF-A0A8S4G102-F1
#
_cell.length_a   1.000
_cell.length_b   1.000
_cell.length_c   1.000
_cell.angle_alpha   90.00
_cell.angle_beta   90.00
_cell.angle_gamma   90.00
#
_symmetry.space_group_name_H-M   'P 1'
#
loop_
_entity.id
_entity.type
_entity.pdbx_description
1 polymer ?
#
loop_
_entity_poly.entity_id
_entity_poly.type
_entity_poly.pdbx_seq_one_letter_code
_entity_poly.pdbx_strand_id
1 'polypeptide(L)'
;MWERQNVRSVRAGHGDPDNNIPRAAVQYYAPGHLSLEPNEHTFPKKATTYIAFSDDGNELLVNLGSEQVYMFDINAARRPILVESFIISHVHGNRGEGKASHGANGTNGTVEIPPPPLPNHARQLKEMANEFVSRGEFTSAVELYNEALGECPGCAVLYSNRAAALMRRGWFRLSTPISQHPVERGREPCEFTSAVELYNEALGECPGCAVLYSNRAAALMRRGWSGDTYAAIKDCYQAIRLDPAHVKSHFRLAKGLMDMRRAREAHECLLYFKDKFPRHANSHAVFLLQKDINVALENMDTQPDESKCTNYINKL
;
A
#
# COMPACT_ATOMS: atom_id res chain seq x y z
N MET A 1 -8.68 2.19 9.52
CA MET A 1 -8.91 3.65 9.59
C MET A 1 -7.80 4.36 8.81
N TRP A 2 -8.14 5.01 7.70
CA TRP A 2 -7.18 5.72 6.83
C TRP A 2 -6.53 6.86 7.59
N GLU A 3 -5.20 6.99 7.51
CA GLU A 3 -4.49 8.14 8.09
C GLU A 3 -4.70 9.35 7.21
N ARG A 4 -5.01 10.49 7.83
CA ARG A 4 -5.27 11.74 7.11
C ARG A 4 -4.29 12.79 7.53
N GLN A 5 -3.97 13.65 6.59
CA GLN A 5 -3.24 14.85 6.88
C GLN A 5 -4.22 15.88 7.42
N ASN A 6 -3.95 16.31 8.65
CA ASN A 6 -4.48 17.58 9.13
C ASN A 6 -3.37 18.60 8.93
N VAL A 7 -3.54 19.50 7.98
CA VAL A 7 -2.69 20.67 7.88
C VAL A 7 -3.41 21.78 8.61
N ARG A 8 -2.99 22.06 9.83
CA ARG A 8 -3.31 23.34 10.46
C ARG A 8 -2.53 24.42 9.72
N SER A 9 -3.10 24.90 8.62
CA SER A 9 -2.48 25.97 7.85
C SER A 9 -2.57 27.25 8.67
N VAL A 10 -1.41 27.84 8.95
CA VAL A 10 -1.31 29.23 9.44
C VAL A 10 -1.38 30.21 8.24
N ARG A 11 -1.40 29.71 7.00
CA ARG A 11 -1.56 30.52 5.77
C ARG A 11 -3.03 30.87 5.52
N ALA A 12 -3.65 31.56 6.46
CA ALA A 12 -4.74 32.45 6.07
C ALA A 12 -4.10 33.80 5.69
N GLY A 13 -4.46 34.32 4.51
CA GLY A 13 -3.92 35.57 3.98
C GLY A 13 -3.42 35.53 2.53
N HIS A 14 -3.36 34.36 1.87
CA HIS A 14 -3.05 34.25 0.43
C HIS A 14 -3.85 33.15 -0.29
N GLY A 15 -4.84 32.52 0.36
CA GLY A 15 -5.54 31.33 -0.16
C GLY A 15 -7.01 31.53 -0.56
N ASP A 16 -7.54 32.72 -0.33
CA ASP A 16 -8.85 33.18 -0.81
C ASP A 16 -8.53 34.30 -1.82
N PRO A 17 -9.09 34.28 -3.06
CA PRO A 17 -8.92 35.34 -4.05
C PRO A 17 -9.15 36.75 -3.49
N ASP A 18 -10.04 36.87 -2.51
CA ASP A 18 -10.51 38.13 -1.93
C ASP A 18 -9.84 38.46 -0.59
N ASN A 19 -8.96 37.59 -0.08
CA ASN A 19 -8.21 37.79 1.17
C ASN A 19 -9.09 38.09 2.41
N ASN A 20 -10.31 37.55 2.46
CA ASN A 20 -11.32 37.91 3.47
C ASN A 20 -11.24 37.07 4.76
N ILE A 21 -10.38 36.06 4.81
CA ILE A 21 -10.33 35.11 5.92
C ILE A 21 -9.18 35.45 6.88
N PRO A 22 -9.48 35.73 8.17
CA PRO A 22 -8.45 36.04 9.17
C PRO A 22 -7.45 34.91 9.37
N ARG A 23 -6.19 35.25 9.70
CA ARG A 23 -5.14 34.29 10.08
C ARG A 23 -5.64 33.33 11.17
N ALA A 24 -5.40 32.04 10.97
CA ALA A 24 -5.82 30.95 11.87
C ALA A 24 -7.35 30.75 12.03
N ALA A 25 -8.19 31.41 11.23
CA ALA A 25 -9.64 31.21 11.25
C ALA A 25 -10.10 29.90 10.58
N VAL A 26 -9.21 29.23 9.84
CA VAL A 26 -9.53 28.00 9.08
C VAL A 26 -8.49 26.92 9.35
N GLN A 27 -8.96 25.69 9.44
CA GLN A 27 -8.13 24.48 9.50
C GLN A 27 -8.45 23.60 8.28
N TYR A 28 -7.41 23.10 7.61
CA TYR A 28 -7.56 22.32 6.39
C TYR A 28 -7.32 20.83 6.66
N TYR A 29 -8.18 20.01 6.08
CA TYR A 29 -8.15 18.55 6.20
C TYR A 29 -7.98 17.96 4.81
N ALA A 30 -6.96 17.12 4.64
CA ALA A 30 -6.64 16.51 3.36
C ALA A 30 -6.40 15.00 3.53
N PRO A 31 -7.06 14.14 2.76
CA PRO A 31 -6.74 12.72 2.79
C PRO A 31 -5.35 12.45 2.21
N GLY A 32 -4.51 11.71 2.96
CA GLY A 32 -3.11 11.51 2.59
C GLY A 32 -2.86 10.62 1.36
N HIS A 33 -3.90 9.94 0.84
CA HIS A 33 -3.78 9.05 -0.31
C HIS A 33 -4.07 9.72 -1.65
N LEU A 34 -4.62 10.96 -1.63
CA LEU A 34 -4.89 11.68 -2.87
C LEU A 34 -3.56 12.04 -3.53
N SER A 35 -3.35 11.56 -4.75
CA SER A 35 -2.17 11.86 -5.57
C SER A 35 -2.53 12.88 -6.64
N LEU A 36 -1.52 13.54 -7.21
CA LEU A 36 -1.67 14.44 -8.36
C LEU A 36 -2.03 13.62 -9.61
N GLU A 37 -2.97 14.12 -10.41
CA GLU A 37 -3.38 13.49 -11.67
C GLU A 37 -2.29 13.68 -12.76
N PRO A 38 -2.15 12.76 -13.73
CA PRO A 38 -1.04 12.76 -14.71
C PRO A 38 -0.89 14.03 -15.55
N ASN A 39 -1.97 14.79 -15.74
CA ASN A 39 -2.03 15.98 -16.59
C ASN A 39 -2.44 17.25 -15.83
N GLU A 40 -2.62 17.17 -14.51
CA GLU A 40 -3.01 18.31 -13.69
C GLU A 40 -1.96 18.57 -12.62
N HIS A 41 -1.49 19.81 -12.54
CA HIS A 41 -0.70 20.29 -11.39
C HIS A 41 -1.55 20.48 -10.13
N THR A 42 -2.81 20.01 -10.14
CA THR A 42 -3.76 20.12 -9.04
C THR A 42 -4.24 18.75 -8.62
N PHE A 43 -4.48 18.58 -7.32
CA PHE A 43 -5.13 17.39 -6.80
C PHE A 43 -6.53 17.23 -7.43
N PRO A 44 -7.01 15.99 -7.62
CA PRO A 44 -8.33 15.76 -8.17
C PRO A 44 -9.37 16.54 -7.36
N LYS A 45 -10.11 17.41 -8.04
CA LYS A 45 -11.16 18.21 -7.41
C LYS A 45 -12.29 17.28 -6.98
N LYS A 46 -12.33 16.96 -5.69
CA LYS A 46 -13.41 16.20 -5.10
C LYS A 46 -14.44 17.14 -4.48
N ALA A 47 -15.71 16.92 -4.81
CA ALA A 47 -16.80 17.64 -4.16
C ALA A 47 -17.11 16.96 -2.82
N THR A 48 -17.18 17.75 -1.76
CA THR A 48 -17.68 17.26 -0.48
C THR A 48 -19.19 17.06 -0.57
N THR A 49 -19.64 15.82 -0.47
CA THR A 49 -21.06 15.44 -0.58
C THR A 49 -21.73 15.25 0.77
N TYR A 50 -20.97 15.01 1.83
CA TYR A 50 -21.48 14.87 3.18
C TYR A 50 -20.44 15.29 4.21
N ILE A 51 -20.87 15.98 5.26
CA ILE A 51 -20.07 16.34 6.43
C ILE A 51 -20.90 16.10 7.69
N ALA A 52 -20.30 15.47 8.70
CA ALA A 52 -20.86 15.38 10.04
C ALA A 52 -19.74 15.45 11.08
N PHE A 53 -20.06 16.00 12.26
CA PHE A 53 -19.20 15.93 13.43
C PHE A 53 -19.68 14.80 14.35
N SER A 54 -18.77 14.23 15.13
CA SER A 54 -19.15 13.43 16.31
C SER A 54 -19.91 14.30 17.32
N ASP A 55 -20.62 13.65 18.24
CA ASP A 55 -21.36 14.30 19.33
C ASP A 55 -20.47 15.14 20.25
N ASP A 56 -19.22 14.70 20.47
CA ASP A 56 -18.19 15.42 21.22
C ASP A 56 -17.42 16.47 20.39
N GLY A 57 -17.68 16.56 19.07
CA GLY A 57 -17.04 17.50 18.17
C GLY A 57 -15.55 17.24 17.91
N ASN A 58 -15.02 16.07 18.31
CA ASN A 58 -13.61 15.72 18.16
C ASN A 58 -13.31 15.03 16.83
N GLU A 59 -14.32 14.48 16.16
CA GLU A 59 -14.17 13.79 14.87
C GLU A 59 -15.01 14.44 13.78
N LEU A 60 -14.46 14.53 12.58
CA LEU A 60 -15.10 15.07 11.38
C LEU A 60 -15.24 13.96 10.34
N LEU A 61 -16.45 13.48 10.10
CA LEU A 61 -16.77 12.55 9.04
C LEU A 61 -17.09 13.30 7.74
N VAL A 62 -16.40 12.98 6.65
CA VAL A 62 -16.52 13.64 5.36
C VAL A 62 -16.68 12.59 4.26
N ASN A 63 -17.65 12.74 3.38
CA ASN A 63 -17.67 12.04 2.10
C ASN A 63 -17.27 13.03 1.00
N LEU A 64 -16.25 12.67 0.22
CA LEU A 64 -15.75 13.48 -0.89
C LEU A 64 -16.27 12.97 -2.25
N GLY A 65 -17.49 12.43 -2.28
CA GLY A 65 -18.11 11.88 -3.49
C GLY A 65 -17.30 10.75 -4.13
N SER A 66 -16.59 9.97 -3.31
CA SER A 66 -15.67 8.93 -3.75
C SER A 66 -16.00 7.59 -3.10
N GLU A 67 -15.25 6.54 -3.43
CA GLU A 67 -15.40 5.22 -2.82
C GLU A 67 -15.06 5.20 -1.32
N GLN A 68 -14.33 6.21 -0.83
CA GLN A 68 -13.86 6.29 0.54
C GLN A 68 -14.66 7.33 1.36
N VAL A 69 -14.87 7.00 2.64
CA VAL A 69 -15.41 7.92 3.65
C VAL A 69 -14.32 8.31 4.63
N TYR A 70 -14.33 9.58 4.99
CA TYR A 70 -13.26 10.25 5.67
C TYR A 70 -13.64 10.73 7.08
N MET A 71 -13.37 9.98 8.15
CA MET A 71 -13.23 10.46 9.55
C MET A 71 -11.88 11.09 10.00
N PHE A 72 -11.80 12.40 10.18
CA PHE A 72 -10.62 13.14 10.66
C PHE A 72 -10.72 13.43 12.16
N ASP A 73 -9.63 13.27 12.90
CA ASP A 73 -9.53 13.71 14.30
C ASP A 73 -9.18 15.20 14.33
N ILE A 74 -10.04 16.06 14.87
CA ILE A 74 -9.89 17.52 14.83
C ILE A 74 -8.75 17.98 15.75
N ASN A 75 -8.56 17.30 16.88
CA ASN A 75 -7.66 17.72 17.95
C ASN A 75 -6.29 17.05 17.88
N ALA A 76 -6.22 15.78 17.49
CA ALA A 76 -4.99 15.02 17.36
C ALA A 76 -4.66 14.74 15.89
N ALA A 77 -4.22 15.80 15.22
CA ALA A 77 -3.65 15.74 13.87
C ALA A 77 -2.57 14.67 13.75
N ARG A 78 -2.90 13.53 13.13
CA ARG A 78 -1.92 12.50 12.79
C ARG A 78 -1.15 12.95 11.56
N ARG A 79 0.18 12.97 11.64
CA ARG A 79 0.97 13.12 10.42
C ARG A 79 0.73 11.87 9.57
N PRO A 80 0.45 12.00 8.26
CA PRO A 80 0.43 10.84 7.39
C PRO A 80 1.77 10.10 7.54
N ILE A 81 1.75 8.76 7.54
CA ILE A 81 2.99 7.99 7.44
C ILE A 81 3.56 8.28 6.04
N LEU A 82 4.32 9.38 5.95
CA LEU A 82 5.16 9.67 4.83
C LEU A 82 6.45 8.90 5.03
N VAL A 83 6.89 8.26 3.96
CA VAL A 83 8.12 7.49 3.87
C VAL A 83 9.34 8.34 4.23
N GLU A 84 9.22 9.67 4.20
CA GLU A 84 10.18 10.61 4.81
C GLU A 84 10.60 10.20 6.23
N SER A 85 9.67 9.73 7.09
CA SER A 85 10.01 9.24 8.43
C SER A 85 10.83 7.93 8.41
N PHE A 86 10.60 7.07 7.42
CA PHE A 86 11.35 5.83 7.20
C PHE A 86 12.74 6.09 6.60
N ILE A 87 12.83 6.98 5.61
CA ILE A 87 14.08 7.35 4.93
C ILE A 87 14.96 8.19 5.85
N ILE A 88 14.41 9.20 6.55
CA ILE A 88 15.18 10.02 7.51
C ILE A 88 15.74 9.15 8.63
N SER A 89 14.95 8.22 9.19
CA SER A 89 15.43 7.34 10.27
C SER A 89 16.53 6.37 9.83
N HIS A 90 16.48 5.86 8.59
CA HIS A 90 17.45 4.85 8.12
C HIS A 90 18.65 5.45 7.36
N VAL A 91 18.50 6.61 6.71
CA VAL A 91 19.58 7.30 5.98
C VAL A 91 20.47 8.13 6.92
N HIS A 92 19.92 8.70 8.00
CA HIS A 92 20.68 9.54 8.94
C HIS A 92 21.02 8.84 10.27
N GLY A 93 20.44 7.68 10.56
CA GLY A 93 20.45 7.06 11.89
C GLY A 93 21.38 5.87 12.12
N ASN A 94 22.45 5.64 11.33
CA ASN A 94 23.42 4.58 11.66
C ASN A 94 24.80 4.70 10.98
N ARG A 95 25.37 5.90 10.87
CA ARG A 95 26.79 6.11 10.49
C ARG A 95 27.75 6.11 11.70
N GLY A 96 27.42 5.36 12.76
CA GLY A 96 28.25 5.20 13.95
C GLY A 96 28.70 3.74 14.14
N GLU A 97 29.96 3.48 13.77
CA GLU A 97 30.87 2.43 14.25
C GLU A 97 30.32 1.08 14.74
N GLY A 98 30.59 0.01 13.98
CA GLY A 98 30.43 -1.37 14.44
C GLY A 98 30.86 -2.41 13.39
N LYS A 99 32.10 -2.89 13.53
CA LYS A 99 32.85 -3.84 12.70
C LYS A 99 32.05 -4.94 11.99
N ALA A 100 32.40 -5.16 10.72
CA ALA A 100 32.02 -6.30 9.90
C ALA A 100 32.53 -7.64 10.46
N SER A 101 31.68 -8.67 10.44
CA SER A 101 32.13 -10.06 10.41
C SER A 101 31.13 -10.96 9.68
N HIS A 102 31.60 -11.41 8.51
CA HIS A 102 31.41 -12.71 7.83
C HIS A 102 30.01 -13.23 7.47
N GLY A 103 29.92 -13.64 6.20
CA GLY A 103 28.69 -14.06 5.55
C GLY A 103 28.14 -15.39 6.03
N ALA A 104 26.83 -15.49 5.99
CA ALA A 104 26.10 -16.75 6.00
C ALA A 104 24.95 -16.70 4.97
N ASN A 105 24.73 -17.86 4.37
CA ASN A 105 23.66 -18.25 3.45
C ASN A 105 22.30 -17.63 3.85
N GLY A 106 21.50 -17.05 2.98
CA GLY A 106 21.13 -17.60 1.67
C GLY A 106 19.85 -18.42 1.74
N THR A 107 19.06 -18.33 2.81
CA THR A 107 17.74 -18.95 2.99
C THR A 107 16.92 -18.09 3.94
N ASN A 108 15.60 -18.03 3.72
CA ASN A 108 14.62 -17.33 4.57
C ASN A 108 15.00 -17.48 6.05
N GLY A 109 15.34 -16.36 6.70
CA GLY A 109 15.86 -16.35 8.06
C GLY A 109 15.26 -15.23 8.88
N THR A 110 13.98 -15.39 9.25
CA THR A 110 13.56 -15.02 10.59
C THR A 110 14.00 -16.16 11.49
N VAL A 111 14.68 -15.86 12.62
CA VAL A 111 14.72 -16.79 13.76
C VAL A 111 13.33 -16.74 14.37
N GLU A 112 12.36 -17.27 13.63
CA GLU A 112 11.05 -17.62 14.15
C GLU A 112 11.26 -18.89 14.97
N ILE A 113 10.80 -18.90 16.22
CA ILE A 113 10.27 -20.13 16.78
C ILE A 113 9.29 -20.62 15.71
N PRO A 114 9.54 -21.75 15.03
CA PRO A 114 8.70 -22.14 13.91
C PRO A 114 7.26 -22.18 14.43
N PRO A 115 6.31 -21.53 13.73
CA PRO A 115 4.92 -21.61 14.13
C PRO A 115 4.59 -23.08 14.36
N PRO A 116 3.81 -23.38 15.42
CA PRO A 116 3.53 -24.76 15.79
C PRO A 116 3.12 -25.54 14.54
N PRO A 117 3.70 -26.74 14.33
CA PRO A 117 3.46 -27.49 13.11
C PRO A 117 1.95 -27.66 12.94
N LEU A 118 1.47 -27.37 11.74
CA LEU A 118 0.07 -27.56 11.37
C LEU A 118 -0.37 -28.96 11.79
N PRO A 119 -1.60 -29.12 12.30
CA PRO A 119 -2.20 -30.44 12.48
C PRO A 119 -2.00 -31.30 11.24
N ASN A 120 -1.75 -32.60 11.42
CA ASN A 120 -1.40 -33.50 10.32
C ASN A 120 -2.44 -33.47 9.19
N HIS A 121 -3.72 -33.38 9.52
CA HIS A 121 -4.80 -33.28 8.56
C HIS A 121 -4.81 -31.93 7.83
N ALA A 122 -4.82 -30.79 8.55
CA ALA A 122 -4.62 -29.47 7.95
C ALA A 122 -3.38 -29.35 7.03
N ARG A 123 -2.28 -30.03 7.37
CA ARG A 123 -1.08 -30.11 6.52
C ARG A 123 -1.35 -30.88 5.22
N GLN A 124 -2.03 -32.02 5.28
CA GLN A 124 -2.43 -32.80 4.10
C GLN A 124 -3.39 -32.01 3.21
N LEU A 125 -4.42 -31.38 3.80
CA LEU A 125 -5.35 -30.51 3.08
C LEU A 125 -4.62 -29.37 2.35
N LYS A 126 -3.65 -28.72 3.02
CA LYS A 126 -2.79 -27.71 2.40
C LYS A 126 -1.97 -28.26 1.23
N GLU A 127 -1.41 -29.46 1.36
CA GLU A 127 -0.62 -30.11 0.30
C GLU A 127 -1.50 -30.45 -0.92
N MET A 128 -2.68 -31.02 -0.70
CA MET A 128 -3.68 -31.27 -1.75
C MET A 128 -4.14 -29.97 -2.42
N ALA A 129 -4.41 -28.93 -1.64
CA ALA A 129 -4.81 -27.62 -2.17
C ALA A 129 -3.70 -27.02 -3.07
N ASN A 130 -2.43 -27.14 -2.66
CA ASN A 130 -1.30 -26.71 -3.49
C ASN A 130 -1.20 -27.48 -4.81
N GLU A 131 -1.54 -28.77 -4.81
CA GLU A 131 -1.59 -29.57 -6.04
C GLU A 131 -2.66 -29.03 -6.99
N PHE A 132 -3.87 -28.74 -6.50
CA PHE A 132 -4.92 -28.09 -7.32
C PHE A 132 -4.49 -26.71 -7.85
N VAL A 133 -3.82 -25.89 -7.03
CA VAL A 133 -3.24 -24.61 -7.48
C VAL A 133 -2.23 -24.81 -8.62
N SER A 134 -1.42 -25.86 -8.57
CA SER A 134 -0.43 -26.17 -9.62
C SER A 134 -1.09 -26.59 -10.94
N ARG A 135 -2.28 -27.20 -10.88
CA ARG A 135 -3.09 -27.59 -12.04
C ARG A 135 -3.97 -26.46 -12.58
N GLY A 136 -4.04 -25.32 -11.89
CA GLY A 136 -4.90 -24.19 -12.24
C GLY A 136 -6.36 -24.32 -11.77
N GLU A 137 -6.66 -25.34 -10.96
CA GLU A 137 -7.98 -25.59 -10.40
C GLU A 137 -8.18 -24.81 -9.10
N PHE A 138 -8.34 -23.49 -9.22
CA PHE A 138 -8.32 -22.61 -8.04
C PHE A 138 -9.54 -22.72 -7.13
N THR A 139 -10.71 -23.10 -7.65
CA THR A 139 -11.92 -23.25 -6.82
C THR A 139 -11.79 -24.41 -5.84
N SER A 140 -11.40 -25.60 -6.33
CA SER A 140 -11.13 -26.79 -5.50
C SER A 140 -10.03 -26.51 -4.46
N ALA A 141 -8.99 -25.78 -4.86
CA ALA A 141 -7.95 -25.35 -3.92
C ALA A 141 -8.50 -24.46 -2.79
N VAL A 142 -9.38 -23.51 -3.10
CA VAL A 142 -9.97 -22.61 -2.09
C VAL A 142 -10.84 -23.40 -1.10
N GLU A 143 -11.60 -24.39 -1.56
CA GLU A 143 -12.41 -25.25 -0.70
C GLU A 143 -11.54 -26.04 0.29
N LEU A 144 -10.46 -26.66 -0.18
CA LEU A 144 -9.52 -27.38 0.68
C LEU A 144 -8.81 -26.45 1.68
N TYR A 145 -8.51 -25.22 1.29
CA TYR A 145 -7.99 -24.22 2.24
C TYR A 145 -9.03 -23.78 3.27
N ASN A 146 -10.31 -23.71 2.92
CA ASN A 146 -11.38 -23.41 3.88
C ASN A 146 -11.47 -24.52 4.94
N GLU A 147 -11.42 -25.77 4.49
CA GLU A 147 -11.42 -26.93 5.39
C GLU A 147 -10.20 -26.90 6.33
N ALA A 148 -9.01 -26.64 5.80
CA ALA A 148 -7.79 -26.52 6.60
C ALA A 148 -7.86 -25.35 7.61
N LEU A 149 -8.49 -24.23 7.24
CA LEU A 149 -8.71 -23.08 8.14
C LEU A 149 -9.75 -23.39 9.23
N GLY A 150 -10.70 -24.29 8.98
CA GLY A 150 -11.64 -24.77 9.99
C GLY A 150 -10.93 -25.49 11.14
N GLU A 151 -9.81 -26.17 10.86
CA GLU A 151 -8.99 -26.83 11.87
C GLU A 151 -7.96 -25.90 12.53
N CYS A 152 -7.50 -24.88 11.80
CA CYS A 152 -6.49 -23.95 12.27
C CYS A 152 -6.82 -22.50 11.87
N PRO A 153 -7.79 -21.85 12.55
CA PRO A 153 -8.24 -20.50 12.20
C PRO A 153 -7.16 -19.43 12.34
N GLY A 154 -6.13 -19.64 13.16
CA GLY A 154 -5.03 -18.68 13.35
C GLY A 154 -3.87 -18.81 12.36
N CYS A 155 -3.96 -19.70 11.36
CA CYS A 155 -2.80 -19.99 10.51
C CYS A 155 -2.62 -18.99 9.36
N ALA A 156 -1.68 -18.06 9.52
CA ALA A 156 -1.29 -17.09 8.50
C ALA A 156 -0.90 -17.70 7.14
N VAL A 157 -0.31 -18.90 7.16
CA VAL A 157 0.10 -19.61 5.93
C VAL A 157 -1.13 -20.07 5.13
N LEU A 158 -2.15 -20.62 5.79
CA LEU A 158 -3.37 -21.08 5.12
C LEU A 158 -4.16 -19.92 4.54
N TYR A 159 -4.30 -18.81 5.28
CA TYR A 159 -4.89 -17.57 4.75
C TYR A 159 -4.14 -17.05 3.53
N SER A 160 -2.81 -16.98 3.61
CA SER A 160 -1.97 -16.51 2.49
C SER A 160 -2.15 -17.38 1.25
N ASN A 161 -2.20 -18.70 1.41
CA ASN A 161 -2.35 -19.62 0.30
C ASN A 161 -3.75 -19.58 -0.31
N ARG A 162 -4.80 -19.50 0.52
CA ARG A 162 -6.19 -19.32 0.07
C ARG A 162 -6.38 -18.03 -0.72
N ALA A 163 -5.89 -16.91 -0.17
CA ALA A 163 -5.97 -15.62 -0.85
C ALA A 163 -5.15 -15.62 -2.15
N ALA A 164 -3.98 -16.27 -2.18
CA ALA A 164 -3.21 -16.44 -3.41
C ALA A 164 -3.97 -17.25 -4.48
N ALA A 165 -4.70 -18.30 -4.09
CA ALA A 165 -5.53 -19.07 -5.00
C ALA A 165 -6.67 -18.21 -5.60
N LEU A 166 -7.34 -17.39 -4.78
CA LEU A 166 -8.36 -16.44 -5.26
C LEU A 166 -7.78 -15.42 -6.23
N MET A 167 -6.63 -14.82 -5.91
CA MET A 167 -5.96 -13.86 -6.80
C MET A 167 -5.61 -14.50 -8.15
N ARG A 168 -5.11 -15.76 -8.15
CA ARG A 168 -4.80 -16.49 -9.38
C ARG A 168 -6.05 -16.83 -10.19
N ARG A 169 -7.16 -17.15 -9.52
CA ARG A 169 -8.46 -17.37 -10.19
C ARG A 169 -8.96 -16.13 -10.92
N GLY A 170 -8.87 -14.97 -10.29
CA GLY A 170 -9.23 -13.70 -10.91
C GLY A 170 -8.35 -13.36 -12.12
N TRP A 171 -7.03 -13.62 -12.01
CA TRP A 171 -6.12 -13.46 -13.14
C TRP A 171 -6.47 -14.35 -14.33
N PHE A 172 -6.78 -15.62 -14.09
CA PHE A 172 -7.14 -16.57 -15.15
C PHE A 172 -8.39 -16.08 -15.90
N ARG A 173 -9.43 -15.66 -15.17
CA ARG A 173 -10.66 -15.11 -15.75
C ARG A 173 -10.43 -13.83 -16.57
N LEU A 174 -9.55 -12.93 -16.10
CA LEU A 174 -9.20 -11.71 -16.83
C LEU A 174 -8.36 -11.98 -18.10
N SER A 175 -7.60 -13.08 -18.13
CA SER A 175 -6.72 -13.43 -19.25
C SER A 175 -7.41 -14.20 -20.38
N THR A 176 -8.57 -14.81 -20.12
CA THR A 176 -9.34 -15.54 -21.14
C THR A 176 -10.32 -14.61 -21.85
N PRO A 177 -10.28 -14.49 -23.20
CA PRO A 177 -11.27 -13.73 -23.94
C PRO A 177 -12.63 -14.42 -23.85
N ILE A 178 -13.51 -13.89 -22.99
CA ILE A 178 -14.96 -14.11 -22.89
C ILE A 178 -15.41 -15.53 -23.27
N SER A 179 -15.47 -16.42 -22.27
CA SER A 179 -16.35 -17.58 -22.39
C SER A 179 -17.80 -17.08 -22.29
N GLN A 180 -18.65 -17.55 -23.20
CA GLN A 180 -20.03 -17.13 -23.46
C GLN A 180 -21.02 -17.50 -22.34
N HIS A 181 -20.64 -17.38 -21.07
CA HIS A 181 -21.59 -17.46 -19.98
C HIS A 181 -22.20 -16.07 -19.75
N PRO A 182 -23.54 -15.94 -19.72
CA PRO A 182 -24.18 -14.68 -19.39
C PRO A 182 -23.70 -14.29 -18.00
N VAL A 183 -22.91 -13.23 -17.93
CA VAL A 183 -22.53 -12.58 -16.67
C VAL A 183 -23.84 -12.07 -16.09
N GLU A 184 -24.39 -12.79 -15.11
CA GLU A 184 -25.48 -12.27 -14.31
C GLU A 184 -25.02 -10.93 -13.76
N ARG A 185 -25.80 -9.88 -14.07
CA ARG A 185 -25.55 -8.49 -13.74
C ARG A 185 -25.84 -8.28 -12.24
N GLY A 186 -25.12 -9.01 -11.40
CA GLY A 186 -24.96 -8.83 -9.97
C GLY A 186 -23.45 -8.79 -9.73
N ARG A 187 -22.97 -7.72 -9.12
CA ARG A 187 -21.57 -7.40 -8.82
C ARG A 187 -20.88 -8.55 -8.07
N GLU A 188 -20.37 -9.59 -8.75
CA GLU A 188 -19.45 -10.54 -8.13
C GLU A 188 -18.27 -9.72 -7.57
N PRO A 189 -17.91 -9.87 -6.28
CA PRO A 189 -16.72 -9.23 -5.75
C PRO A 189 -15.52 -9.64 -6.60
N CYS A 190 -14.81 -8.66 -7.15
CA CYS A 190 -13.51 -8.90 -7.80
C CYS A 190 -12.68 -9.83 -6.90
N GLU A 191 -12.05 -10.90 -7.40
CA GLU A 191 -11.40 -11.88 -6.52
C GLU A 191 -10.28 -11.25 -5.66
N PHE A 192 -9.74 -10.10 -6.10
CA PHE A 192 -8.84 -9.28 -5.29
C PHE A 192 -9.53 -8.66 -4.06
N THR A 193 -10.81 -8.30 -4.14
CA THR A 193 -11.62 -7.85 -3.00
C THR A 193 -11.77 -8.95 -1.97
N SER A 194 -12.16 -10.16 -2.39
CA SER A 194 -12.25 -11.31 -1.48
C SER A 194 -10.90 -11.68 -0.87
N ALA A 195 -9.80 -11.56 -1.62
CA ALA A 195 -8.45 -11.74 -1.07
C ALA A 195 -8.13 -10.69 0.01
N VAL A 196 -8.47 -9.42 -0.20
CA VAL A 196 -8.27 -8.36 0.80
C VAL A 196 -9.12 -8.59 2.05
N GLU A 197 -10.38 -9.02 1.90
CA GLU A 197 -11.26 -9.37 3.02
C GLU A 197 -10.67 -10.51 3.86
N LEU A 198 -10.18 -11.57 3.21
CA LEU A 198 -9.49 -12.66 3.91
C LEU A 198 -8.25 -12.22 4.65
N TYR A 199 -7.45 -11.31 4.08
CA TYR A 199 -6.30 -10.78 4.80
C TYR A 199 -6.72 -9.89 5.98
N ASN A 200 -7.87 -9.22 5.92
CA ASN A 200 -8.39 -8.46 7.05
C ASN A 200 -8.77 -9.40 8.21
N GLU A 201 -9.46 -10.50 7.91
CA GLU A 201 -9.77 -11.56 8.88
C GLU A 201 -8.48 -12.14 9.48
N ALA A 202 -7.53 -12.52 8.63
CA ALA A 202 -6.25 -13.11 9.04
C ALA A 202 -5.45 -12.18 9.96
N LEU A 203 -5.49 -10.87 9.71
CA LEU A 203 -4.81 -9.87 10.53
C LEU A 203 -5.56 -9.56 11.83
N GLY A 204 -6.86 -9.86 11.91
CA GLY A 204 -7.62 -9.86 13.16
C GLY A 204 -7.14 -10.96 14.11
N GLU A 205 -6.84 -12.14 13.56
CA GLU A 205 -6.32 -13.29 14.32
C GLU A 205 -4.81 -13.19 14.60
N CYS A 206 -4.01 -12.71 13.63
CA CYS A 206 -2.55 -12.64 13.73
C CYS A 206 -2.00 -11.25 13.33
N PRO A 207 -2.19 -10.22 14.18
CA PRO A 207 -1.74 -8.86 13.88
C PRO A 207 -0.21 -8.69 13.87
N GLY A 208 0.55 -9.67 14.37
CA GLY A 208 2.02 -9.66 14.40
C GLY A 208 2.68 -10.24 13.14
N CYS A 209 1.92 -10.70 12.15
CA CYS A 209 2.49 -11.41 10.99
C CYS A 209 2.87 -10.45 9.84
N ALA A 210 4.17 -10.20 9.67
CA ALA A 210 4.70 -9.36 8.57
C ALA A 210 4.28 -9.87 7.18
N VAL A 211 4.21 -11.20 7.00
CA VAL A 211 3.85 -11.84 5.73
C VAL A 211 2.42 -11.50 5.32
N LEU A 212 1.46 -11.49 6.26
CA LEU A 212 0.06 -11.15 5.98
C LEU A 212 -0.09 -9.70 5.50
N TYR A 213 0.57 -8.75 6.17
CA TYR A 213 0.61 -7.37 5.70
C TYR A 213 1.22 -7.26 4.29
N SER A 214 2.36 -7.91 4.04
CA SER A 214 3.00 -7.86 2.73
C SER A 214 2.14 -8.46 1.62
N ASN A 215 1.41 -9.52 1.92
CA ASN A 215 0.53 -10.19 0.98
C ASN A 215 -0.77 -9.40 0.74
N ARG A 216 -1.34 -8.77 1.77
CA ARG A 216 -2.45 -7.83 1.61
C ARG A 216 -2.06 -6.62 0.76
N ALA A 217 -0.86 -6.07 0.95
CA ALA A 217 -0.31 -5.02 0.09
C ALA A 217 -0.28 -5.44 -1.39
N ALA A 218 0.10 -6.68 -1.67
CA ALA A 218 0.10 -7.20 -3.04
C ALA A 218 -1.31 -7.33 -3.61
N ALA A 219 -2.30 -7.74 -2.81
CA ALA A 219 -3.69 -7.82 -3.23
C ALA A 219 -4.28 -6.43 -3.52
N LEU A 220 -4.02 -5.46 -2.63
CA LEU A 220 -4.43 -4.06 -2.80
C LEU A 220 -3.86 -3.44 -4.08
N MET A 221 -2.56 -3.61 -4.33
CA MET A 221 -1.91 -3.14 -5.58
C MET A 221 -2.53 -3.74 -6.85
N ARG A 222 -3.20 -4.89 -6.77
CA ARG A 222 -3.86 -5.54 -7.91
C ARG A 222 -5.33 -5.17 -8.03
N ARG A 223 -6.02 -4.96 -6.91
CA ARG A 223 -7.41 -4.52 -6.88
C ARG A 223 -7.58 -3.15 -7.50
N GLY A 224 -6.66 -2.22 -7.23
CA GLY A 224 -6.57 -0.93 -7.91
C GLY A 224 -7.72 0.04 -7.62
N TRP A 225 -8.40 -0.09 -6.46
CA TRP A 225 -9.38 0.91 -6.03
C TRP A 225 -8.72 2.22 -5.63
N SER A 226 -9.51 3.29 -5.56
CA SER A 226 -9.00 4.59 -5.11
C SER A 226 -8.49 4.49 -3.66
N GLY A 227 -7.19 4.77 -3.48
CA GLY A 227 -6.51 4.68 -2.18
C GLY A 227 -5.83 3.34 -1.89
N ASP A 228 -6.00 2.30 -2.72
CA ASP A 228 -5.40 0.98 -2.50
C ASP A 228 -3.87 1.03 -2.49
N THR A 229 -3.27 1.80 -3.38
CA THR A 229 -1.81 1.99 -3.43
C THR A 229 -1.29 2.53 -2.10
N TYR A 230 -2.00 3.49 -1.50
CA TYR A 230 -1.64 4.05 -0.21
C TYR A 230 -1.81 3.03 0.93
N ALA A 231 -2.91 2.27 0.94
CA ALA A 231 -3.07 1.16 1.90
C ALA A 231 -1.97 0.12 1.75
N ALA A 232 -1.57 -0.21 0.52
CA ALA A 232 -0.49 -1.15 0.25
C ALA A 232 0.85 -0.65 0.79
N ILE A 233 1.15 0.65 0.66
CA ILE A 233 2.35 1.27 1.24
C ILE A 233 2.33 1.19 2.76
N LYS A 234 1.18 1.48 3.41
CA LYS A 234 1.04 1.33 4.86
C LYS A 234 1.28 -0.10 5.31
N ASP A 235 0.73 -1.06 4.60
CA ASP A 235 0.94 -2.48 4.87
C ASP A 235 2.40 -2.88 4.67
N CYS A 236 3.06 -2.38 3.63
CA CYS A 236 4.49 -2.60 3.43
C CYS A 236 5.31 -2.04 4.60
N TYR A 237 4.99 -0.83 5.05
CA TYR A 237 5.65 -0.21 6.20
C TYR A 237 5.44 -1.02 7.49
N GLN A 238 4.22 -1.45 7.75
CA GLN A 238 3.93 -2.27 8.94
C GLN A 238 4.63 -3.63 8.86
N ALA A 239 4.67 -4.26 7.68
CA ALA A 239 5.43 -5.48 7.46
C ALA A 239 6.93 -5.28 7.74
N ILE A 240 7.52 -4.16 7.30
CA ILE A 240 8.93 -3.83 7.55
C ILE A 240 9.20 -3.55 9.03
N ARG A 241 8.25 -2.95 9.75
CA ARG A 241 8.36 -2.75 11.20
C ARG A 241 8.36 -4.05 11.98
N LEU A 242 7.54 -5.01 11.55
CA LEU A 242 7.44 -6.33 12.16
C LEU A 242 8.65 -7.22 11.77
N ASP A 243 9.05 -7.18 10.51
CA ASP A 243 10.22 -7.89 9.97
C ASP A 243 11.05 -6.95 9.08
N PRO A 244 12.12 -6.34 9.63
CA PRO A 244 13.01 -5.47 8.87
C PRO A 244 13.74 -6.16 7.71
N ALA A 245 13.83 -7.49 7.71
CA ALA A 245 14.48 -8.28 6.66
C ALA A 245 13.50 -8.72 5.55
N HIS A 246 12.22 -8.32 5.62
CA HIS A 246 11.20 -8.74 4.67
C HIS A 246 11.36 -8.13 3.26
N VAL A 247 12.17 -8.80 2.42
CA VAL A 247 12.57 -8.34 1.07
C VAL A 247 11.40 -7.84 0.23
N LYS A 248 10.30 -8.62 0.14
CA LYS A 248 9.16 -8.27 -0.72
C LYS A 248 8.47 -6.97 -0.29
N SER A 249 8.47 -6.65 1.00
CA SER A 249 7.81 -5.43 1.50
C SER A 249 8.61 -4.18 1.15
N HIS A 250 9.94 -4.23 1.24
CA HIS A 250 10.80 -3.12 0.81
C HIS A 250 10.67 -2.86 -0.70
N PHE A 251 10.65 -3.91 -1.52
CA PHE A 251 10.44 -3.76 -2.96
C PHE A 251 9.04 -3.20 -3.30
N ARG A 252 7.98 -3.75 -2.66
CA ARG A 252 6.60 -3.27 -2.85
C ARG A 252 6.42 -1.84 -2.37
N LEU A 253 7.13 -1.40 -1.32
CA LEU A 253 7.13 -0.01 -0.86
C LEU A 253 7.62 0.94 -1.96
N ALA A 254 8.79 0.67 -2.54
CA ALA A 254 9.33 1.46 -3.65
C ALA A 254 8.39 1.47 -4.86
N LYS A 255 7.80 0.31 -5.20
CA LYS A 255 6.81 0.21 -6.27
C LYS A 255 5.55 1.03 -6.00
N GLY A 256 4.98 0.94 -4.79
CA GLY A 256 3.79 1.68 -4.42
C GLY A 256 4.01 3.19 -4.51
N LEU A 257 5.19 3.67 -4.11
CA LEU A 257 5.56 5.09 -4.25
C LEU A 257 5.61 5.53 -5.71
N MET A 258 6.11 4.68 -6.61
CA MET A 258 6.05 4.95 -8.06
C MET A 258 4.62 4.99 -8.59
N ASP A 259 3.79 4.06 -8.14
CA ASP A 259 2.37 4.02 -8.50
C ASP A 259 1.64 5.30 -8.01
N MET A 260 2.07 5.91 -6.90
CA MET A 260 1.61 7.23 -6.42
C MET A 260 2.37 8.44 -7.00
N ARG A 261 3.22 8.25 -8.02
CA ARG A 261 4.02 9.30 -8.68
C ARG A 261 5.02 10.03 -7.77
N ARG A 262 5.41 9.41 -6.65
CA ARG A 262 6.43 9.92 -5.72
C ARG A 262 7.82 9.41 -6.12
N ALA A 263 8.27 9.79 -7.32
CA ALA A 263 9.44 9.20 -7.96
C ALA A 263 10.75 9.37 -7.16
N ARG A 264 10.95 10.54 -6.53
CA ARG A 264 12.13 10.82 -5.69
C ARG A 264 12.21 9.86 -4.49
N GLU A 265 11.10 9.70 -3.76
CA GLU A 265 11.06 8.80 -2.61
C GLU A 265 11.14 7.33 -2.99
N ALA A 266 10.54 6.96 -4.13
CA ALA A 266 10.69 5.63 -4.69
C ALA A 266 12.14 5.32 -5.05
N HIS A 267 12.86 6.29 -5.61
CA HIS A 267 14.28 6.18 -5.92
C HIS A 267 15.11 5.92 -4.66
N GLU A 268 14.92 6.73 -3.61
CA GLU A 268 15.60 6.56 -2.32
C GLU A 268 15.31 5.20 -1.69
N CYS A 269 14.04 4.76 -1.70
CA CYS A 269 13.65 3.44 -1.22
C CYS A 269 14.31 2.31 -2.02
N LEU A 270 14.42 2.46 -3.34
CA LEU A 270 15.03 1.45 -4.20
C LEU A 270 16.55 1.39 -4.01
N LEU A 271 17.21 2.52 -3.77
CA LEU A 271 18.63 2.55 -3.41
C LEU A 271 18.87 1.85 -2.08
N TYR A 272 18.07 2.16 -1.06
CA TYR A 272 18.13 1.47 0.23
C TYR A 272 17.87 -0.04 0.08
N PHE A 273 16.89 -0.43 -0.73
CA PHE A 273 16.62 -1.84 -1.02
C PHE A 273 17.83 -2.55 -1.62
N LYS A 274 18.51 -1.92 -2.60
CA LYS A 274 19.68 -2.51 -3.26
C LYS A 274 20.86 -2.68 -2.30
N ASP A 275 21.09 -1.69 -1.45
CA ASP A 275 22.13 -1.71 -0.42
C ASP A 275 21.88 -2.81 0.62
N LYS A 276 20.64 -2.88 1.15
CA LYS A 276 20.25 -3.85 2.17
C LYS A 276 20.13 -5.28 1.64
N PHE A 277 19.72 -5.45 0.38
CA PHE A 277 19.44 -6.76 -0.23
C PHE A 277 20.24 -6.93 -1.54
N PRO A 278 21.58 -7.00 -1.49
CA PRO A 278 22.42 -7.02 -2.68
C PRO A 278 22.17 -8.25 -3.58
N ARG A 279 21.76 -9.39 -2.99
CA ARG A 279 21.37 -10.59 -3.73
C ARG A 279 20.14 -10.38 -4.63
N HIS A 280 19.27 -9.44 -4.28
CA HIS A 280 18.04 -9.14 -5.02
C HIS A 280 18.16 -7.87 -5.88
N ALA A 281 19.22 -7.07 -5.69
CA ALA A 281 19.44 -5.79 -6.35
C ALA A 281 19.46 -5.87 -7.89
N ASN A 282 19.91 -7.01 -8.44
CA ASN A 282 20.02 -7.23 -9.87
C ASN A 282 18.86 -8.06 -10.46
N SER A 283 17.77 -8.23 -9.72
CA SER A 283 16.59 -8.92 -10.25
C SER A 283 15.93 -8.12 -11.36
N HIS A 284 15.34 -8.82 -12.34
CA HIS A 284 14.65 -8.17 -13.46
C HIS A 284 13.56 -7.18 -13.01
N ALA A 285 12.84 -7.50 -11.93
CA ALA A 285 11.84 -6.62 -11.35
C ALA A 285 12.42 -5.29 -10.82
N VAL A 286 13.61 -5.33 -10.21
CA VAL A 286 14.31 -4.13 -9.74
C VAL A 286 14.82 -3.30 -10.91
N PHE A 287 15.31 -3.94 -11.96
CA PHE A 287 15.71 -3.25 -13.18
C PHE A 287 14.55 -2.49 -13.82
N LEU A 288 13.39 -3.13 -14.00
CA LEU A 288 12.20 -2.48 -14.57
C LEU A 288 11.74 -1.30 -13.71
N LEU A 289 11.64 -1.50 -12.39
CA LEU A 289 11.25 -0.42 -11.48
C LEU A 289 12.24 0.76 -11.52
N GLN A 290 13.54 0.48 -11.58
CA GLN A 290 14.56 1.54 -11.72
C GLN A 290 14.40 2.31 -13.02
N LYS A 291 14.12 1.62 -14.13
CA LYS A 291 13.86 2.26 -15.42
C LYS A 291 12.66 3.20 -15.33
N ASP A 292 11.55 2.73 -14.76
CA ASP A 292 10.33 3.53 -14.59
C ASP A 292 10.57 4.76 -13.70
N ILE A 293 11.35 4.60 -12.61
CA ILE A 293 11.79 5.71 -11.74
C ILE A 293 12.57 6.74 -12.55
N ASN A 294 13.56 6.31 -13.33
CA ASN A 294 14.42 7.23 -14.07
C ASN A 294 13.62 8.05 -15.09
N VAL A 295 12.73 7.39 -15.85
CA VAL A 295 11.83 8.07 -16.79
C VAL A 295 10.96 9.10 -16.07
N ALA A 296 10.42 8.75 -14.90
CA ALA A 296 9.60 9.69 -14.13
C ALA A 296 10.41 10.90 -13.59
N LEU A 297 11.67 10.70 -13.19
CA LEU A 297 12.56 11.77 -12.74
C LEU A 297 12.97 12.70 -13.89
N GLU A 298 13.31 12.14 -15.05
CA GLU A 298 13.62 12.92 -16.26
C GLU A 298 12.45 13.82 -16.67
N ASN A 299 11.24 13.28 -16.66
CA ASN A 299 10.03 14.06 -16.95
C ASN A 299 9.81 15.21 -15.95
N MET A 300 10.21 15.05 -14.68
CA MET A 300 10.15 16.12 -13.68
C MET A 300 11.18 17.23 -13.94
N ASP A 301 12.38 16.88 -14.41
CA ASP A 301 13.46 17.85 -14.69
C ASP A 301 13.25 18.62 -16.01
N THR A 302 12.52 18.03 -16.97
CA THR A 302 12.19 18.68 -18.25
C THR A 302 11.02 19.68 -18.19
N GLN A 303 10.30 19.73 -17.07
CA GLN A 303 9.25 20.73 -16.86
C GLN A 303 9.94 22.08 -16.58
N PRO A 304 9.78 23.10 -17.44
CA PRO A 304 10.36 24.40 -17.19
C PRO A 304 9.80 24.96 -15.88
N ASP A 305 10.70 25.42 -15.03
CA ASP A 305 10.43 26.05 -13.75
C ASP A 305 9.49 27.25 -13.93
N GLU A 306 8.17 27.04 -13.80
CA GLU A 306 7.15 28.10 -13.89
C GLU A 306 7.29 29.15 -12.77
N SER A 307 8.17 28.95 -11.80
CA SER A 307 8.57 30.02 -10.87
C SER A 307 9.24 31.21 -11.58
N LYS A 308 9.64 31.05 -12.86
CA LYS A 308 10.02 32.17 -13.73
C LYS A 308 8.86 32.80 -14.52
N CYS A 309 7.75 32.10 -14.71
CA CYS A 309 6.57 32.62 -15.43
C CYS A 309 5.69 33.54 -14.57
N THR A 310 5.79 33.48 -13.24
CA THR A 310 5.05 34.39 -12.35
C THR A 310 5.57 35.83 -12.37
N ASN A 311 6.73 36.09 -12.99
CA ASN A 311 7.29 37.44 -13.10
C ASN A 311 6.74 38.27 -14.28
N TYR A 312 5.89 37.70 -15.15
CA TYR A 312 5.36 38.40 -16.32
C TYR A 312 3.89 38.81 -16.26
N ILE A 313 3.16 38.51 -15.16
CA ILE A 313 1.77 38.95 -14.98
C ILE A 313 1.65 40.23 -14.12
N ASN A 314 2.74 40.69 -13.48
CA ASN A 314 2.75 41.93 -12.69
C ASN A 314 3.18 43.20 -13.49
N LYS A 315 3.06 43.17 -14.82
CA LYS A 315 3.20 44.37 -15.67
C LYS A 315 2.17 44.34 -16.80
N LEU A 316 0.93 44.67 -16.46
CA LEU A 316 -0.05 45.47 -17.19
C LEU A 316 -1.28 45.65 -16.28
#